data_AF-G9HUT5-F1
#
_entry.id   AF-G9HUT5-F1
#
_cell.length_a   1.000
_cell.length_b   1.000
_cell.length_c   1.000
_cell.angle_alpha   90.00
_cell.angle_beta   90.00
_cell.angle_gamma   90.00
#
_symmetry.space_group_name_H-M   'P 1'
#
loop_
_entity.id
_entity.type
_entity.pdbx_description
1 polymer ?
#
loop_
_entity_poly.entity_id
_entity_poly.type
_entity_poly.pdbx_seq_one_letter_code
_entity_poly.pdbx_strand_id
1 'polypeptide(L)' 'CEHDQNVSAYDCIVETVGDNNPEHFFVASQDVKLRKQCQK' A
#
# COMPACT_ATOMS: atom_id res chain seq x y z
N CYS A 1 2.69 -4.23 10.09
CA CYS A 1 1.88 -3.01 10.30
C CYS A 1 1.28 -3.09 11.70
N GLU A 2 1.07 -1.95 12.35
CA GLU A 2 0.59 -1.87 13.73
C GLU A 2 -0.89 -1.45 13.74
N HIS A 3 -1.70 -2.15 12.95
CA HIS A 3 -3.15 -1.89 12.89
C HIS A 3 -3.85 -2.51 14.09
N ASP A 4 -4.65 -1.70 14.80
CA ASP A 4 -5.44 -2.14 15.97
C ASP A 4 -6.52 -3.17 15.62
N GLN A 5 -6.99 -3.18 14.37
CA GLN A 5 -7.99 -4.11 13.84
C GLN A 5 -7.49 -4.77 12.56
N ASN A 6 -8.09 -5.90 12.21
CA ASN A 6 -7.82 -6.56 10.93
C ASN A 6 -8.25 -5.65 9.77
N VAL A 7 -7.29 -5.31 8.92
CA VAL A 7 -7.49 -4.57 7.69
C VAL A 7 -7.13 -5.43 6.47
N SER A 8 -7.61 -5.04 5.30
CA SER A 8 -7.20 -5.72 4.07
C SER A 8 -5.72 -5.43 3.77
N ALA A 9 -5.05 -6.35 3.06
CA ALA A 9 -3.67 -6.12 2.62
C ALA A 9 -3.57 -4.89 1.70
N TYR A 10 -4.62 -4.60 0.92
CA TYR A 10 -4.70 -3.40 0.10
C TYR A 10 -4.63 -2.13 0.97
N ASP A 11 -5.50 -2.02 1.98
CA ASP A 11 -5.56 -0.83 2.84
C ASP A 11 -4.27 -0.66 3.63
N CYS A 12 -3.73 -1.76 4.17
CA CYS A 12 -2.46 -1.78 4.87
C CYS A 12 -1.30 -1.23 4.01
N ILE A 13 -1.17 -1.70 2.76
CA ILE A 13 -0.08 -1.28 1.88
C ILE A 13 -0.26 0.17 1.44
N VAL A 14 -1.49 0.59 1.10
CA VAL A 14 -1.76 1.99 0.72
C VAL A 14 -1.43 2.95 1.85
N GLU A 15 -1.82 2.62 3.08
CA GLU A 15 -1.50 3.43 4.26
C GLU A 15 0.01 3.45 4.55
N THR A 16 0.67 2.29 4.45
CA THR A 16 2.11 2.17 4.71
C THR A 16 2.94 2.94 3.69
N VAL A 17 2.58 2.87 2.41
CA VAL A 17 3.27 3.62 1.34
C VAL A 17 3.02 5.12 1.48
N GLY A 18 1.82 5.50 1.91
CA GLY A 18 1.42 6.90 2.07
C GLY A 18 1.41 7.68 0.76
N ASP A 19 1.13 8.98 0.85
CA ASP A 19 1.10 9.86 -0.31
C ASP A 19 2.52 10.22 -0.77
N ASN A 20 2.79 10.12 -2.08
CA ASN A 20 4.08 10.37 -2.73
C ASN A 20 5.25 9.45 -2.29
N ASN A 21 4.99 8.39 -1.53
CA ASN A 21 5.99 7.39 -1.16
C ASN A 21 7.26 8.00 -0.50
N PRO A 22 7.13 8.68 0.65
CA PRO A 22 8.25 9.39 1.29
C PRO A 22 9.38 8.44 1.72
N GLU A 23 9.06 7.18 1.99
CA GLU A 23 9.99 6.13 2.40
C GLU A 23 10.58 5.34 1.21
N HIS A 24 10.20 5.70 -0.02
CA HIS A 24 10.73 5.13 -1.27
C HIS A 24 10.58 3.60 -1.39
N PHE A 25 9.41 3.06 -1.03
CA PHE A 25 9.10 1.65 -1.19
C PHE A 25 9.00 1.22 -2.65
N PHE A 26 9.43 -0.02 -2.94
CA PHE A 26 9.03 -0.76 -4.14
C PHE A 26 7.89 -1.71 -3.79
N VAL A 27 6.76 -1.60 -4.50
CA VAL A 27 5.58 -2.46 -4.27
C VAL A 27 5.45 -3.48 -5.39
N ALA A 28 5.65 -4.77 -5.07
CA ALA A 28 5.42 -5.88 -5.99
C ALA A 28 4.16 -6.65 -5.57
N SER A 29 3.10 -6.57 -6.38
CA SER A 29 1.82 -7.22 -6.07
C SER A 29 1.07 -7.70 -7.32
N GLN A 30 0.37 -8.83 -7.18
CA GLN A 30 -0.53 -9.35 -8.21
C GLN A 30 -1.90 -8.65 -8.21
N ASP A 31 -2.22 -7.88 -7.18
CA ASP A 31 -3.44 -7.07 -7.12
C ASP A 31 -3.38 -5.91 -8.12
N VAL A 32 -4.25 -5.97 -9.13
CA VAL A 32 -4.35 -4.97 -10.21
C VAL A 32 -4.74 -3.60 -9.67
N LYS A 33 -5.62 -3.54 -8.66
CA LYS A 33 -6.08 -2.28 -8.08
C LYS A 33 -4.95 -1.63 -7.29
N LEU A 34 -4.21 -2.42 -6.50
CA LEU A 34 -3.07 -1.92 -5.73
C LEU A 34 -1.97 -1.38 -6.65
N ARG A 35 -1.60 -2.13 -7.70
CA ARG A 35 -0.61 -1.66 -8.68
C ARG A 35 -1.01 -0.33 -9.32
N LYS A 36 -2.29 -0.16 -9.70
CA LYS A 36 -2.79 1.09 -10.27
C LYS A 36 -2.78 2.24 -9.26
N GLN A 37 -3.01 1.97 -7.99
CA GLN A 37 -2.96 2.99 -6.93
C GLN A 37 -1.53 3.48 -6.70
N CYS A 38 -0.53 2.60 -6.70
CA CYS A 38 0.89 2.95 -6.48
C CYS A 38 1.60 3.55 -7.71
N GLN A 39 0.94 3.61 -8.88
CA GLN A 39 1.50 4.16 -10.13
C GLN A 39 1.08 5.62 -10.40
N LYS A 40 0.28 6.21 -9.51
CA LYS A 40 -0.11 7.62 -9.58
C LYS A 40 0.96 8.50 -8.97
#